data_AF-A0A7J6CDD8-F1
#
_entry.id   AF-A0A7J6CDD8-F1
#
_cell.length_a   1.000
_cell.length_b   1.000
_cell.length_c   1.000
_cell.angle_alpha   90.00
_cell.angle_beta   90.00
_cell.angle_gamma   90.00
#
_symmetry.space_group_name_H-M   'P 1'
#
loop_
_entity.id
_entity.type
_entity.pdbx_description
1 polymer ?
#
loop_
_entity_poly.entity_id
_entity_poly.type
_entity_poly.pdbx_seq_one_letter_code
_entity_poly.pdbx_strand_id
1 'polypeptide(L)'
;MVHLSRAGAKIQMFAPDAEMMHVVNHCEGKPCTDTRNVLQESARIARGDVTDLVKLDVGAFDALIIPGGFGVAKNLSDWATKGKDYSIDPEIDKVIKAFHRAKKPMGMCCISPVLAAKAIPGCELTVGHDSECEKWPYAQVAKTMAELGCKHLNKNVSEVHVDSKNKLVTTSAFMCNTAIHEIFDGLGVMVKEVLKLA
;
A
#
# COMPACT_ATOMS: atom_id res chain seq x y z
N MET A 1 -4.84 11.35 0.68
CA MET A 1 -4.79 12.81 0.90
C MET A 1 -6.07 13.35 1.52
N VAL A 2 -7.22 13.30 0.83
CA VAL A 2 -8.48 13.95 1.26
C VAL A 2 -8.87 13.64 2.71
N HIS A 3 -8.85 12.36 3.11
CA HIS A 3 -9.24 11.98 4.48
C HIS A 3 -8.24 12.44 5.54
N LEU A 4 -6.94 12.43 5.24
CA LEU A 4 -5.90 12.94 6.15
C LEU A 4 -6.04 14.45 6.35
N SER A 5 -6.22 15.20 5.25
CA SER A 5 -6.39 16.66 5.33
C SER A 5 -7.69 17.05 6.02
N ARG A 6 -8.78 16.31 5.79
CA ARG A 6 -10.06 16.51 6.52
C ARG A 6 -9.91 16.29 8.02
N ALA A 7 -9.03 15.38 8.44
CA ALA A 7 -8.73 15.13 9.84
C ALA A 7 -7.69 16.11 10.43
N GLY A 8 -7.20 17.09 9.65
CA GLY A 8 -6.21 18.06 10.11
C GLY A 8 -4.77 17.52 10.18
N ALA A 9 -4.49 16.35 9.63
CA ALA A 9 -3.15 15.78 9.61
C ALA A 9 -2.25 16.53 8.62
N LYS A 10 -0.99 16.77 9.02
CA LYS A 10 0.08 17.23 8.12
C LYS A 10 0.60 16.05 7.32
N ILE A 11 0.87 16.27 6.04
CA ILE A 11 1.25 15.21 5.09
C ILE A 11 2.54 15.64 4.42
N GLN A 12 3.51 14.72 4.33
CA GLN A 12 4.66 14.82 3.44
C GLN A 12 4.71 13.57 2.59
N MET A 13 4.93 13.72 1.28
CA MET A 13 5.00 12.58 0.36
C MET A 13 6.44 12.18 0.09
N PHE A 14 6.65 10.89 -0.07
CA PHE A 14 7.93 10.30 -0.41
C PHE A 14 7.79 9.31 -1.55
N ALA A 15 8.82 9.23 -2.40
CA ALA A 15 8.94 8.24 -3.45
C ALA A 15 10.42 7.95 -3.71
N PRO A 16 10.80 6.71 -4.05
CA PRO A 16 12.17 6.41 -4.42
C PRO A 16 12.54 7.13 -5.71
N ASP A 17 13.75 7.71 -5.77
CA ASP A 17 14.31 8.27 -6.99
C ASP A 17 14.89 7.14 -7.87
N ALA A 18 13.99 6.40 -8.51
CA ALA A 18 14.32 5.22 -9.31
C ALA A 18 13.55 5.17 -10.63
N GLU A 19 14.07 4.44 -11.61
CA GLU A 19 13.36 4.16 -12.85
C GLU A 19 12.16 3.23 -12.60
N MET A 20 11.03 3.49 -13.27
CA MET A 20 9.87 2.59 -13.24
C MET A 20 10.17 1.30 -14.02
N MET A 21 9.75 0.15 -13.48
CA MET A 21 9.91 -1.15 -14.17
C MET A 21 9.21 -1.17 -15.55
N HIS A 22 8.03 -0.57 -15.63
CA HIS A 22 7.28 -0.45 -16.88
C HIS A 22 6.50 0.87 -16.92
N VAL A 23 6.55 1.56 -18.05
CA VAL A 23 5.57 2.60 -18.39
C VAL A 23 4.41 1.92 -19.13
N VAL A 24 3.18 2.25 -18.75
CA VAL A 24 1.97 1.58 -19.28
C VAL A 24 1.04 2.61 -19.89
N ASN A 25 0.63 2.37 -21.14
CA ASN A 25 -0.52 3.04 -21.71
C ASN A 25 -1.79 2.46 -21.08
N HIS A 26 -2.38 3.19 -20.13
CA HIS A 26 -3.54 2.72 -19.39
C HIS A 26 -4.84 2.71 -20.23
N CYS A 27 -4.88 3.39 -21.38
CA CYS A 27 -6.01 3.26 -22.32
C CYS A 27 -6.02 1.90 -23.02
N GLU A 28 -4.85 1.28 -23.20
CA GLU A 28 -4.69 -0.02 -23.87
C GLU A 28 -4.36 -1.16 -22.90
N GLY A 29 -3.96 -0.83 -21.66
CA GLY A 29 -3.50 -1.79 -20.66
C GLY A 29 -2.14 -2.44 -20.99
N LYS A 30 -1.35 -1.84 -21.88
CA LYS A 30 -0.10 -2.43 -22.42
C LYS A 30 1.14 -1.59 -22.06
N PRO A 31 2.30 -2.24 -21.82
CA PRO A 31 3.56 -1.53 -21.68
C PRO A 31 3.91 -0.73 -22.94
N CYS A 32 4.58 0.40 -22.76
CA CYS A 32 5.22 1.16 -23.84
C CYS A 32 6.75 1.20 -23.64
N THR A 33 7.47 1.67 -24.66
CA THR A 33 8.94 1.71 -24.68
C THR A 33 9.53 2.94 -23.99
N ASP A 34 8.70 3.81 -23.43
CA ASP A 34 9.15 5.00 -22.71
C ASP A 34 9.80 4.63 -21.37
N THR A 35 10.71 5.49 -20.92
CA THR A 35 11.30 5.44 -19.59
C THR A 35 10.76 6.60 -18.75
N ARG A 36 10.42 6.34 -17.48
CA ARG A 36 9.98 7.36 -16.52
C ARG A 36 10.54 7.06 -15.13
N ASN A 37 10.67 8.10 -14.33
CA ASN A 37 11.17 8.02 -12.96
C ASN A 37 10.02 8.05 -11.95
N VAL A 38 10.10 7.21 -10.91
CA VAL A 38 9.07 7.04 -9.87
C VAL A 38 8.85 8.34 -9.09
N LEU A 39 9.91 9.00 -8.61
CA LEU A 39 9.82 10.26 -7.87
C LEU A 39 9.22 11.39 -8.73
N GLN A 40 9.73 11.57 -9.95
CA GLN A 40 9.28 12.62 -10.86
C GLN A 40 7.80 12.48 -11.23
N GLU A 41 7.34 11.26 -11.53
CA GLU A 41 5.92 11.05 -11.84
C GLU A 41 5.03 11.11 -10.60
N SER A 42 5.54 10.73 -9.42
CA SER A 42 4.83 10.89 -8.14
C SER A 42 4.62 12.36 -7.79
N ALA A 43 5.53 13.25 -8.22
CA ALA A 43 5.39 14.69 -8.07
C ALA A 43 4.12 15.25 -8.73
N ARG A 44 3.56 14.56 -9.75
CA ARG A 44 2.27 14.94 -10.36
C ARG A 44 1.12 14.82 -9.37
N ILE A 45 1.09 13.75 -8.57
CA ILE A 45 0.08 13.53 -7.52
C ILE A 45 0.30 14.53 -6.39
N ALA A 46 1.56 14.73 -6.00
CA ALA A 46 1.96 15.60 -4.91
C ALA A 46 1.94 17.10 -5.23
N ARG A 47 1.67 17.48 -6.50
CA ARG A 47 1.78 18.86 -6.99
C ARG A 47 3.17 19.48 -6.73
N GLY A 48 4.22 18.67 -6.87
CA GLY A 48 5.61 19.04 -6.61
C GLY A 48 6.09 18.80 -5.18
N ASP A 49 5.19 18.60 -4.21
CA ASP A 49 5.54 18.42 -2.79
C ASP A 49 5.82 16.94 -2.44
N VAL A 50 6.85 16.39 -3.10
CA VAL A 50 7.35 15.03 -2.87
C VAL A 50 8.85 15.07 -2.64
N THR A 51 9.31 14.28 -1.68
CA THR A 51 10.72 14.16 -1.32
C THR A 51 11.24 12.77 -1.72
N ASP A 52 12.51 12.69 -2.07
CA ASP A 52 13.20 11.40 -2.22
C ASP A 52 13.10 10.59 -0.91
N LEU A 53 12.71 9.32 -1.03
CA LEU A 53 12.49 8.40 0.09
C LEU A 53 13.70 8.28 1.01
N VAL A 54 14.92 8.37 0.47
CA VAL A 54 16.16 8.24 1.26
C VAL A 54 16.30 9.34 2.33
N LYS A 55 15.59 10.46 2.15
CA LYS A 55 15.59 11.60 3.08
C LYS A 55 14.52 11.48 4.17
N LEU A 56 13.72 10.41 4.16
CA LEU A 56 12.70 10.19 5.18
C LEU A 56 13.36 9.98 6.56
N ASP A 57 13.06 10.88 7.48
CA ASP A 57 13.34 10.70 8.91
C ASP A 57 12.08 10.18 9.62
N VAL A 58 12.10 8.91 10.03
CA VAL A 58 10.99 8.26 10.73
C VAL A 58 10.67 8.99 12.04
N GLY A 59 11.65 9.66 12.68
CA GLY A 59 11.45 10.44 13.90
C GLY A 59 10.44 11.57 13.74
N ALA A 60 10.35 12.15 12.54
CA ALA A 60 9.54 13.34 12.25
C ALA A 60 8.06 13.05 11.94
N PHE A 61 7.63 11.79 11.89
CA PHE A 61 6.27 11.40 11.49
C PHE A 61 5.59 10.53 12.54
N ASP A 62 4.28 10.69 12.73
CA ASP A 62 3.51 9.86 13.67
C ASP A 62 3.03 8.55 13.04
N ALA A 63 2.80 8.54 11.72
CA ALA A 63 2.25 7.39 11.00
C ALA A 63 2.80 7.28 9.56
N LEU A 64 2.67 6.11 8.97
CA LEU A 64 2.98 5.85 7.56
C LEU A 64 1.73 5.39 6.82
N ILE A 65 1.49 5.89 5.61
CA ILE A 65 0.47 5.37 4.70
C ILE A 65 1.10 5.00 3.37
N ILE A 66 0.90 3.77 2.91
CA ILE A 66 1.31 3.30 1.59
C ILE A 66 0.03 3.05 0.76
N PRO A 67 -0.29 3.92 -0.21
CA PRO A 67 -1.37 3.67 -1.16
C PRO A 67 -1.11 2.42 -2.02
N GLY A 68 -2.16 1.93 -2.66
CA GLY A 68 -2.07 0.82 -3.60
C GLY A 68 -1.57 1.17 -4.99
N GLY A 69 -1.91 0.29 -5.94
CA GLY A 69 -1.57 0.42 -7.36
C GLY A 69 -0.43 -0.52 -7.77
N PHE A 70 -0.43 -0.91 -9.05
CA PHE A 70 0.58 -1.85 -9.57
C PHE A 70 2.03 -1.35 -9.48
N GLY A 71 2.24 -0.03 -9.33
CA GLY A 71 3.56 0.52 -9.03
C GLY A 71 4.14 -0.04 -7.72
N VAL A 72 3.32 -0.39 -6.74
CA VAL A 72 3.78 -1.07 -5.51
C VAL A 72 4.32 -2.46 -5.81
N ALA A 73 3.60 -3.21 -6.65
CA ALA A 73 3.96 -4.57 -7.03
C ALA A 73 5.12 -4.64 -8.06
N LYS A 74 5.51 -3.51 -8.66
CA LYS A 74 6.52 -3.44 -9.72
C LYS A 74 7.76 -2.62 -9.37
N ASN A 75 7.59 -1.55 -8.59
CA ASN A 75 8.66 -0.58 -8.30
C ASN A 75 9.05 -0.59 -6.82
N LEU A 76 8.09 -0.83 -5.91
CA LEU A 76 8.39 -0.95 -4.47
C LEU A 76 8.68 -2.40 -4.06
N SER A 77 8.43 -3.33 -4.97
CA SER A 77 8.69 -4.75 -4.87
C SER A 77 8.67 -5.34 -6.28
N ASP A 78 9.06 -6.60 -6.42
CA ASP A 78 8.93 -7.37 -7.67
C ASP A 78 7.79 -8.39 -7.63
N TRP A 79 6.75 -8.14 -6.80
CA TRP A 79 5.56 -9.00 -6.67
C TRP A 79 4.91 -9.34 -8.00
N ALA A 80 4.78 -8.36 -8.91
CA ALA A 80 4.10 -8.55 -10.18
C ALA A 80 4.79 -9.56 -11.11
N THR A 81 6.09 -9.82 -10.91
CA THR A 81 6.86 -10.75 -11.74
C THR A 81 7.26 -12.01 -10.99
N LYS A 82 7.39 -11.97 -9.65
CA LYS A 82 7.83 -13.11 -8.82
C LYS A 82 6.76 -13.72 -7.94
N GLY A 83 5.58 -13.12 -7.82
CA GLY A 83 4.50 -13.64 -6.97
C GLY A 83 4.97 -13.88 -5.54
N LYS A 84 4.79 -15.09 -5.01
CA LYS A 84 5.17 -15.45 -3.63
C LYS A 84 6.67 -15.31 -3.32
N ASP A 85 7.54 -15.42 -4.34
CA ASP A 85 9.00 -15.39 -4.18
C ASP A 85 9.57 -13.97 -4.29
N TYR A 86 8.69 -12.96 -4.29
CA TYR A 86 9.07 -11.57 -4.37
C TYR A 86 9.97 -11.09 -3.22
N SER A 87 10.66 -10.00 -3.53
CA SER A 87 11.42 -9.16 -2.63
C SER A 87 10.84 -7.76 -2.63
N ILE A 88 10.98 -7.07 -1.51
CA ILE A 88 10.68 -5.64 -1.40
C ILE A 88 11.94 -4.88 -1.80
N ASP A 89 11.77 -3.71 -2.40
CA ASP A 89 12.85 -2.75 -2.53
C ASP A 89 13.53 -2.48 -1.15
N PRO A 90 14.87 -2.51 -1.05
CA PRO A 90 15.55 -2.41 0.25
C PRO A 90 15.23 -1.14 1.04
N GLU A 91 14.99 -0.01 0.38
CA GLU A 91 14.68 1.26 1.05
C GLU A 91 13.26 1.24 1.61
N ILE A 92 12.32 0.67 0.86
CA ILE A 92 10.94 0.47 1.32
C ILE A 92 10.89 -0.49 2.50
N ASP A 93 11.60 -1.62 2.45
CA ASP A 93 11.68 -2.58 3.55
C ASP A 93 12.27 -1.93 4.81
N LYS A 94 13.34 -1.14 4.65
CA LYS A 94 13.96 -0.38 5.75
C LYS A 94 12.97 0.59 6.39
N VAL A 95 12.21 1.33 5.60
CA VAL A 95 11.20 2.29 6.08
C VAL A 95 10.09 1.58 6.84
N ILE A 96 9.47 0.53 6.27
CA ILE A 96 8.38 -0.20 6.93
C ILE A 96 8.85 -0.79 8.27
N LYS A 97 10.02 -1.44 8.28
CA LYS A 97 10.60 -1.99 9.51
C LYS A 97 10.95 -0.92 10.54
N ALA A 98 11.35 0.27 10.11
CA ALA A 98 11.65 1.38 11.02
C ALA A 98 10.38 1.94 11.69
N PHE A 99 9.29 2.14 10.94
CA PHE A 99 7.99 2.52 11.52
C PHE A 99 7.46 1.43 12.47
N HIS A 100 7.57 0.16 12.07
CA HIS A 100 7.17 -0.98 12.92
C HIS A 100 7.96 -1.06 14.23
N ARG A 101 9.29 -0.94 14.18
CA ARG A 101 10.16 -0.92 15.37
C ARG A 101 9.84 0.25 16.28
N ALA A 102 9.54 1.43 15.71
CA ALA A 102 9.15 2.62 16.45
C ALA A 102 7.71 2.55 17.02
N LYS A 103 6.96 1.46 16.77
CA LYS A 103 5.56 1.29 17.19
C LYS A 103 4.67 2.43 16.71
N LYS A 104 4.93 2.89 15.49
CA LYS A 104 4.12 3.90 14.78
C LYS A 104 3.14 3.20 13.86
N PRO A 105 1.86 3.62 13.82
CA PRO A 105 0.87 2.96 12.98
C PRO A 105 1.15 3.10 11.50
N MET A 106 0.75 2.06 10.76
CA MET A 106 0.89 1.97 9.32
C MET A 106 -0.47 1.67 8.68
N GLY A 107 -0.83 2.43 7.64
CA GLY A 107 -2.01 2.18 6.80
C GLY A 107 -1.60 1.70 5.41
N MET A 108 -2.15 0.58 4.95
CA MET A 108 -1.86 0.05 3.61
C MET A 108 -3.17 -0.35 2.91
N CYS A 109 -3.30 -0.04 1.62
CA CYS A 109 -4.51 -0.40 0.87
C CYS A 109 -4.24 -1.08 -0.48
N CYS A 110 -5.25 -1.79 -0.97
CA CYS A 110 -5.20 -2.52 -2.23
C CYS A 110 -4.09 -3.58 -2.21
N ILE A 111 -3.11 -3.52 -3.13
CA ILE A 111 -2.03 -4.50 -3.20
C ILE A 111 -0.88 -4.20 -2.22
N SER A 112 -0.79 -2.99 -1.66
CA SER A 112 0.33 -2.62 -0.77
C SER A 112 0.51 -3.46 0.50
N PRO A 113 -0.53 -4.13 1.09
CA PRO A 113 -0.34 -5.05 2.21
C PRO A 113 0.63 -6.21 1.95
N VAL A 114 0.94 -6.55 0.68
CA VAL A 114 2.01 -7.53 0.40
C VAL A 114 3.33 -7.06 1.00
N LEU A 115 3.63 -5.76 0.98
CA LEU A 115 4.84 -5.23 1.60
C LEU A 115 4.88 -5.52 3.11
N ALA A 116 3.76 -5.35 3.81
CA ALA A 116 3.69 -5.68 5.23
C ALA A 116 3.88 -7.18 5.48
N ALA A 117 3.33 -8.04 4.62
CA ALA A 117 3.44 -9.48 4.77
C ALA A 117 4.90 -9.97 4.80
N LYS A 118 5.77 -9.38 3.97
CA LYS A 118 7.21 -9.72 3.96
C LYS A 118 8.00 -8.98 5.04
N ALA A 119 7.70 -7.71 5.29
CA ALA A 119 8.45 -6.89 6.24
C ALA A 119 8.11 -7.18 7.71
N ILE A 120 6.89 -7.67 7.99
CA ILE A 120 6.35 -7.92 9.33
C ILE A 120 5.81 -9.37 9.38
N PRO A 121 6.69 -10.36 9.62
CA PRO A 121 6.29 -11.77 9.61
C PRO A 121 5.15 -12.06 10.59
N GLY A 122 4.13 -12.78 10.12
CA GLY A 122 2.99 -13.19 10.95
C GLY A 122 2.00 -12.07 11.28
N CYS A 123 2.04 -10.94 10.56
CA CYS A 123 1.01 -9.92 10.71
C CYS A 123 -0.37 -10.42 10.27
N GLU A 124 -1.40 -9.78 10.81
CA GLU A 124 -2.76 -9.91 10.33
C GLU A 124 -3.08 -8.79 9.33
N LEU A 125 -3.74 -9.11 8.23
CA LEU A 125 -4.06 -8.14 7.18
C LEU A 125 -5.29 -8.53 6.37
N THR A 126 -5.79 -7.62 5.54
CA THR A 126 -6.75 -7.91 4.48
C THR A 126 -6.26 -7.34 3.14
N VAL A 127 -6.54 -8.07 2.07
CA VAL A 127 -6.51 -7.57 0.68
C VAL A 127 -7.89 -7.66 0.04
N GLY A 128 -8.95 -7.91 0.83
CA GLY A 128 -10.31 -8.14 0.35
C GLY A 128 -10.83 -9.51 0.75
N HIS A 129 -11.14 -10.34 -0.24
CA HIS A 129 -11.62 -11.70 -0.06
C HIS A 129 -10.67 -12.73 -0.67
N ASP A 130 -10.78 -13.98 -0.19
CA ASP A 130 -10.03 -15.16 -0.65
C ASP A 130 -10.77 -16.04 -1.66
N SER A 131 -12.03 -15.73 -1.94
CA SER A 131 -12.87 -16.37 -2.95
C SER A 131 -12.93 -15.52 -4.23
N GLU A 132 -12.49 -16.09 -5.35
CA GLU A 132 -12.49 -15.43 -6.64
C GLU A 132 -13.91 -15.30 -7.20
N CYS A 133 -14.27 -14.08 -7.61
CA CYS A 133 -15.51 -13.77 -8.32
C CYS A 133 -15.37 -12.44 -9.06
N GLU A 134 -16.39 -12.03 -9.83
CA GLU A 134 -16.39 -10.75 -10.55
C GLU A 134 -16.08 -9.55 -9.63
N LYS A 135 -16.58 -9.58 -8.39
CA LYS A 135 -16.32 -8.54 -7.38
C LYS A 135 -14.89 -8.59 -6.83
N TRP A 136 -14.26 -9.77 -6.79
CA TRP A 136 -12.94 -9.99 -6.18
C TRP A 136 -11.99 -10.68 -7.16
N PRO A 137 -11.54 -9.98 -8.22
CA PRO A 137 -10.73 -10.56 -9.27
C PRO A 137 -9.29 -10.91 -8.83
N TYR A 138 -8.85 -10.43 -7.67
CA TYR A 138 -7.48 -10.65 -7.17
C TYR A 138 -7.45 -11.52 -5.89
N ALA A 139 -8.48 -12.35 -5.68
CA ALA A 139 -8.63 -13.14 -4.45
C ALA A 139 -7.46 -14.10 -4.18
N GLN A 140 -6.71 -14.50 -5.22
CA GLN A 140 -5.51 -15.33 -5.08
C GLN A 140 -4.42 -14.68 -4.22
N VAL A 141 -4.35 -13.35 -4.15
CA VAL A 141 -3.39 -12.64 -3.29
C VAL A 141 -3.60 -13.02 -1.82
N ALA A 142 -4.85 -13.14 -1.37
CA ALA A 142 -5.18 -13.53 0.01
C ALA A 142 -4.61 -14.90 0.38
N LYS A 143 -4.67 -15.87 -0.53
CA LYS A 143 -4.09 -17.21 -0.35
C LYS A 143 -2.57 -17.14 -0.22
N THR A 144 -1.91 -16.36 -1.07
CA THR A 144 -0.46 -16.17 -0.97
C THR A 144 -0.04 -15.49 0.33
N MET A 145 -0.85 -14.59 0.89
CA MET A 145 -0.57 -14.01 2.21
C MET A 145 -0.54 -15.09 3.31
N ALA A 146 -1.45 -16.06 3.25
CA ALA A 146 -1.45 -17.20 4.17
C ALA A 146 -0.21 -18.10 3.97
N GLU A 147 0.19 -18.36 2.73
CA GLU A 147 1.40 -19.13 2.40
C GLU A 147 2.69 -18.45 2.91
N LEU A 148 2.71 -17.12 2.99
CA LEU A 148 3.80 -16.34 3.57
C LEU A 148 3.77 -16.32 5.12
N GLY A 149 2.85 -17.05 5.74
CA GLY A 149 2.71 -17.14 7.20
C GLY A 149 1.94 -15.98 7.84
N CYS A 150 1.29 -15.13 7.04
CA CYS A 150 0.42 -14.07 7.56
C CYS A 150 -1.01 -14.58 7.75
N LYS A 151 -1.81 -13.87 8.53
CA LYS A 151 -3.24 -14.18 8.70
C LYS A 151 -4.07 -13.22 7.85
N HIS A 152 -4.63 -13.72 6.75
CA HIS A 152 -5.57 -12.95 5.95
C HIS A 152 -6.97 -12.98 6.59
N LEU A 153 -7.63 -11.82 6.66
CA LEU A 153 -8.99 -11.67 7.14
C LEU A 153 -9.85 -11.12 6.00
N ASN A 154 -10.92 -11.84 5.65
CA ASN A 154 -11.86 -11.36 4.67
C ASN A 154 -12.56 -10.09 5.16
N LYS A 155 -12.55 -9.04 4.33
CA LYS A 155 -13.19 -7.75 4.59
C LYS A 155 -13.84 -7.22 3.33
N ASN A 156 -15.04 -6.67 3.47
CA ASN A 156 -15.67 -5.91 2.39
C ASN A 156 -14.92 -4.60 2.13
N VAL A 157 -15.18 -3.98 0.98
CA VAL A 157 -14.54 -2.73 0.55
C VAL A 157 -14.71 -1.57 1.53
N SER A 158 -15.83 -1.53 2.27
CA SER A 158 -16.14 -0.52 3.27
C SER A 158 -15.53 -0.83 4.65
N GLU A 159 -14.90 -1.99 4.81
CA GLU A 159 -14.31 -2.45 6.06
C GLU A 159 -12.78 -2.38 6.03
N VAL A 160 -12.19 -2.43 7.22
CA VAL A 160 -10.75 -2.49 7.41
C VAL A 160 -10.41 -3.63 8.36
N HIS A 161 -9.19 -4.14 8.25
CA HIS A 161 -8.61 -4.98 9.29
C HIS A 161 -7.58 -4.18 10.09
N VAL A 162 -7.61 -4.32 11.42
CA VAL A 162 -6.67 -3.68 12.34
C VAL A 162 -5.92 -4.77 13.09
N ASP A 163 -4.64 -4.93 12.80
CA ASP A 163 -3.71 -5.70 13.60
C ASP A 163 -3.16 -4.81 14.72
N SER A 164 -3.82 -4.84 15.87
CA SER A 164 -3.44 -4.02 17.04
C SER A 164 -2.04 -4.34 17.56
N LYS A 165 -1.55 -5.58 17.40
CA LYS A 165 -0.22 -5.99 17.86
C LYS A 165 0.88 -5.31 17.05
N ASN A 166 0.68 -5.21 15.74
CA ASN A 166 1.64 -4.62 14.81
C ASN A 166 1.32 -3.16 14.44
N LYS A 167 0.20 -2.61 14.95
CA LYS A 167 -0.36 -1.30 14.56
C LYS A 167 -0.50 -1.16 13.04
N LEU A 168 -0.96 -2.21 12.39
CA LEU A 168 -1.16 -2.25 10.93
C LEU A 168 -2.65 -2.20 10.61
N VAL A 169 -3.05 -1.22 9.81
CA VAL A 169 -4.42 -1.07 9.31
C VAL A 169 -4.42 -1.35 7.81
N THR A 170 -5.29 -2.25 7.35
CA THR A 170 -5.37 -2.62 5.94
C THR A 170 -6.80 -2.58 5.39
N THR A 171 -6.94 -2.23 4.12
CA THR A 171 -8.22 -2.24 3.40
C THR A 171 -8.04 -2.60 1.92
N SER A 172 -9.08 -3.15 1.30
CA SER A 172 -9.00 -3.74 -0.03
C SER A 172 -9.04 -2.74 -1.19
N ALA A 173 -9.74 -1.61 -1.05
CA ALA A 173 -9.86 -0.58 -2.08
C ALA A 173 -10.12 -1.19 -3.50
N PHE A 174 -9.28 -0.88 -4.49
CA PHE A 174 -9.41 -1.37 -5.87
C PHE A 174 -9.10 -2.86 -6.08
N MET A 175 -8.84 -3.64 -5.02
CA MET A 175 -8.89 -5.11 -5.10
C MET A 175 -10.32 -5.63 -5.27
N CYS A 176 -11.31 -4.76 -5.01
CA CYS A 176 -12.74 -4.97 -5.21
C CYS A 176 -13.22 -4.23 -6.47
N ASN A 177 -13.96 -4.90 -7.34
CA ASN A 177 -14.72 -4.25 -8.41
C ASN A 177 -16.03 -3.69 -7.83
N THR A 178 -16.05 -2.39 -7.55
CA THR A 178 -17.23 -1.69 -7.05
C THR A 178 -17.23 -0.21 -7.44
N ALA A 179 -18.26 0.53 -7.05
CA ALA A 179 -18.34 1.97 -7.25
C ALA A 179 -17.23 2.72 -6.50
N ILE A 180 -16.64 3.71 -7.17
CA ILE A 180 -15.48 4.48 -6.66
C ILE A 180 -15.74 5.12 -5.29
N HIS A 181 -16.98 5.54 -5.01
CA HIS A 181 -17.32 6.16 -3.73
C HIS A 181 -17.23 5.18 -2.55
N GLU A 182 -17.55 3.89 -2.74
CA GLU A 182 -17.39 2.89 -1.69
C GLU A 182 -15.91 2.66 -1.35
N ILE A 183 -15.04 2.68 -2.37
CA ILE A 183 -13.59 2.63 -2.20
C ILE A 183 -13.11 3.87 -1.44
N PHE A 184 -13.61 5.04 -1.80
CA PHE A 184 -13.30 6.29 -1.10
C PHE A 184 -13.71 6.22 0.37
N ASP A 185 -14.89 5.71 0.69
CA ASP A 185 -15.40 5.60 2.05
C ASP A 185 -14.58 4.60 2.88
N GLY A 186 -14.24 3.44 2.33
CA GLY A 186 -13.37 2.45 2.97
C GLY A 186 -11.97 3.00 3.28
N LEU A 187 -11.38 3.77 2.36
CA LEU A 187 -10.12 4.48 2.62
C LEU A 187 -10.26 5.52 3.75
N GLY A 188 -11.45 6.10 3.92
CA GLY A 188 -11.75 7.00 5.03
C GLY A 188 -11.74 6.28 6.38
N VAL A 189 -12.33 5.09 6.43
CA VAL A 189 -12.26 4.22 7.62
C VAL A 189 -10.81 3.86 7.93
N MET A 190 -10.02 3.49 6.92
CA MET A 190 -8.59 3.16 7.11
C MET A 190 -7.83 4.34 7.73
N VAL A 191 -7.98 5.54 7.16
CA VAL A 191 -7.30 6.73 7.69
C VAL A 191 -7.74 7.04 9.12
N LYS A 192 -9.04 6.91 9.42
CA LYS A 192 -9.56 7.13 10.77
C LYS A 192 -8.94 6.15 11.79
N GLU A 193 -8.84 4.87 11.45
CA GLU A 193 -8.24 3.88 12.35
C GLU A 193 -6.73 4.08 12.51
N VAL A 194 -5.99 4.45 11.45
CA VAL A 194 -4.56 4.79 11.56
C VAL A 194 -4.36 5.95 12.53
N LEU A 195 -5.15 7.02 12.40
CA LEU A 195 -5.03 8.22 13.24
C LEU A 195 -5.39 7.96 14.71
N LYS A 196 -6.26 6.99 15.01
CA LYS A 196 -6.56 6.58 16.39
C LYS A 196 -5.39 5.86 17.09
N LEU A 197 -4.49 5.25 16.31
CA LEU A 197 -3.35 4.49 16.80
C LEU A 197 -2.04 5.30 16.87
N ALA A 198 -2.08 6.52 16.33
CA ALA A 198 -0.95 7.44 16.20
C ALA A 198 -0.67 8.17 17.51
#